data_AF-A0A6P1ZTH3-F1
#
_entry.id   AF-A0A6P1ZTH3-F1
#
_cell.length_a   1.000
_cell.length_b   1.000
_cell.length_c   1.000
_cell.angle_alpha   90.00
_cell.angle_beta   90.00
_cell.angle_gamma   90.00
#
_symmetry.space_group_name_H-M   'P 1'
#
loop_
_entity.id
_entity.type
_entity.pdbx_description
1 polymer ?
#
loop_
_entity_poly.entity_id
_entity_poly.type
_entity_poly.pdbx_seq_one_letter_code
_entity_poly.pdbx_strand_id
1 'polypeptide(L)'
;MNKYIAIKRLIYSYLLYTVSIYTSNGKFQSIETREFPLYKGRDNSRVLYISGVALRLAKSHNQIIMEIASGIASHLSAIRGDVFSVRIVPPGWIYLELTHSLLATWLQSLVVTNVRGYGEMGTRKVTIQNSSRLFAIQYAHARCYSLALLAHREGLIQLREPMPYISENSTLHHLVSTEQIPWLNDEQKLRLSHPAEGRLIAELVQVTDNLECPDLCGAVNWEKVALDLSQAFEAFWCQCRIWGKVKISSPELAQARLGLVIATQSVLKCLLVDKLGAFAPLEL
;
A
#
# COMPACT_ATOMS: atom_id res chain seq x y z
N MET A 1 14.15 -0.81 -10.69
CA MET A 1 13.66 -1.97 -9.91
C MET A 1 12.70 -1.40 -8.89
N ASN A 2 11.42 -1.79 -8.98
CA ASN A 2 10.33 -1.04 -8.36
C ASN A 2 10.34 -1.14 -6.83
N LYS A 3 10.05 0.01 -6.21
CA LYS A 3 10.38 0.36 -4.82
C LYS A 3 9.32 -0.13 -3.83
N TYR A 4 8.14 -0.44 -4.35
CA TYR A 4 6.97 -0.87 -3.59
C TYR A 4 6.38 -2.11 -4.26
N ILE A 5 5.96 -3.08 -3.44
CA ILE A 5 5.16 -4.20 -3.92
C ILE A 5 3.73 -3.67 -4.09
N ALA A 6 3.37 -3.21 -5.28
CA ALA A 6 1.98 -2.89 -5.57
C ALA A 6 1.12 -4.14 -5.48
N ILE A 7 0.10 -4.08 -4.63
CA ILE A 7 -0.84 -5.16 -4.40
C ILE A 7 -1.64 -5.43 -5.67
N LYS A 8 -2.01 -4.37 -6.41
CA LYS A 8 -2.68 -4.52 -7.71
C LYS A 8 -1.85 -5.32 -8.71
N ARG A 9 -0.53 -5.09 -8.78
CA ARG A 9 0.38 -5.85 -9.66
C ARG A 9 0.50 -7.31 -9.22
N LEU A 10 0.58 -7.54 -7.90
CA LEU A 10 0.59 -8.88 -7.33
C LEU A 10 -0.69 -9.64 -7.72
N ILE A 11 -1.85 -9.04 -7.52
CA ILE A 11 -3.15 -9.62 -7.91
C ILE A 11 -3.21 -9.88 -9.41
N TYR A 12 -2.77 -8.93 -10.24
CA TYR A 12 -2.69 -9.13 -11.69
C TYR A 12 -1.83 -10.34 -12.06
N SER A 13 -0.68 -10.52 -11.42
CA SER A 13 0.20 -11.66 -11.72
C SER A 13 -0.47 -13.01 -11.42
N TYR A 14 -1.21 -13.11 -10.31
CA TYR A 14 -1.96 -14.33 -9.97
C TYR A 14 -3.15 -14.57 -10.87
N LEU A 15 -3.88 -13.50 -11.22
CA LEU A 15 -4.98 -13.60 -12.17
C LEU A 15 -4.49 -14.05 -13.53
N LEU A 16 -3.39 -13.47 -14.04
CA LEU A 16 -2.79 -13.88 -15.32
C LEU A 16 -2.33 -15.34 -15.29
N TYR A 17 -1.71 -15.79 -14.21
CA TYR A 17 -1.31 -17.19 -14.03
C TYR A 17 -2.51 -18.13 -13.99
N THR A 18 -3.58 -17.75 -13.29
CA THR A 18 -4.79 -18.60 -13.21
C THR A 18 -5.48 -18.65 -14.57
N VAL A 19 -5.59 -17.51 -15.25
CA VAL A 19 -6.13 -17.46 -16.61
C VAL A 19 -5.28 -18.28 -17.57
N SER A 20 -3.94 -18.25 -17.46
CA SER A 20 -3.09 -19.01 -18.35
C SER A 20 -3.38 -20.51 -18.28
N ILE A 21 -3.58 -21.08 -17.09
CA ILE A 21 -4.01 -22.48 -16.90
C ILE A 21 -5.32 -22.77 -17.62
N TYR A 22 -6.32 -21.89 -17.51
CA TYR A 22 -7.56 -22.03 -18.26
C TYR A 22 -7.36 -21.94 -19.77
N THR A 23 -6.39 -21.13 -20.22
CA THR A 23 -6.12 -20.93 -21.63
C THR A 23 -5.28 -22.03 -22.30
N SER A 24 -4.37 -22.66 -21.54
CA SER A 24 -3.40 -23.66 -22.01
C SER A 24 -4.04 -25.01 -22.36
N ASN A 25 -5.32 -25.25 -21.98
CA ASN A 25 -6.10 -26.41 -22.41
C ASN A 25 -6.60 -26.33 -23.88
N GLY A 26 -5.92 -25.57 -24.75
CA GLY A 26 -5.93 -25.79 -26.20
C GLY A 26 -6.88 -24.93 -27.06
N LYS A 27 -7.50 -23.84 -26.56
CA LYS A 27 -8.37 -23.00 -27.42
C LYS A 27 -8.31 -21.48 -27.22
N PHE A 28 -7.38 -20.95 -26.43
CA PHE A 28 -7.57 -19.60 -25.88
C PHE A 28 -6.33 -18.71 -26.08
N GLN A 29 -6.10 -18.30 -27.33
CA GLN A 29 -4.89 -17.56 -27.75
C GLN A 29 -5.06 -16.02 -27.76
N SER A 30 -6.13 -15.45 -27.17
CA SER A 30 -6.51 -14.05 -27.44
C SER A 30 -6.40 -13.07 -26.26
N ILE A 31 -5.71 -13.43 -25.18
CA ILE A 31 -5.51 -12.52 -24.04
C ILE A 31 -4.04 -12.12 -23.86
N GLU A 32 -3.29 -12.09 -24.95
CA GLU A 32 -2.13 -11.22 -24.99
C GLU A 32 -2.65 -9.78 -25.05
N THR A 33 -2.35 -8.99 -24.01
CA THR A 33 -2.37 -7.51 -23.99
C THR A 33 -3.64 -6.71 -23.60
N ARG A 34 -4.77 -7.30 -23.18
CA ARG A 34 -5.87 -6.48 -22.63
C ARG A 34 -6.13 -6.69 -21.14
N GLU A 35 -5.63 -5.75 -20.34
CA GLU A 35 -5.86 -5.66 -18.89
C GLU A 35 -7.31 -5.97 -18.52
N PHE A 36 -7.53 -7.02 -17.73
CA PHE A 36 -8.85 -7.34 -17.18
C PHE A 36 -9.28 -6.25 -16.19
N PRO A 37 -10.58 -5.94 -16.09
CA PRO A 37 -11.04 -4.94 -15.12
C PRO A 37 -10.70 -5.43 -13.71
N LEU A 38 -9.77 -4.74 -13.06
CA LEU A 38 -9.38 -4.92 -11.66
C LEU A 38 -9.40 -3.55 -10.98
N TYR A 39 -10.33 -3.38 -10.04
CA TYR A 39 -10.48 -2.14 -9.30
C TYR A 39 -10.47 -2.42 -7.80
N LYS A 40 -9.92 -1.49 -7.04
CA LYS A 40 -10.03 -1.50 -5.59
C LYS A 40 -11.47 -1.11 -5.19
N GLY A 41 -12.02 -1.81 -4.21
CA GLY A 41 -13.29 -1.47 -3.59
C GLY A 41 -13.24 -0.09 -2.91
N ARG A 42 -14.41 0.52 -2.74
CA ARG A 42 -14.54 1.84 -2.08
C ARG A 42 -14.54 1.76 -0.56
N ASP A 43 -14.60 0.56 -0.01
CA ASP A 43 -14.55 0.36 1.44
C ASP A 43 -13.13 0.68 1.93
N ASN A 44 -13.01 1.70 2.78
CA ASN A 44 -11.74 2.12 3.35
C ASN A 44 -11.40 1.35 4.64
N SER A 45 -12.31 0.53 5.16
CA SER A 45 -12.04 -0.30 6.34
C SER A 45 -11.27 -1.57 6.00
N ARG A 46 -11.26 -1.99 4.74
CA ARG A 46 -10.67 -3.24 4.25
C ARG A 46 -10.02 -3.03 2.89
N VAL A 47 -8.99 -3.81 2.58
CA VAL A 47 -8.37 -3.78 1.26
C VAL A 47 -9.01 -4.88 0.40
N LEU A 48 -10.04 -4.48 -0.35
CA LEU A 48 -10.78 -5.34 -1.26
C LEU A 48 -10.47 -4.97 -2.72
N TYR A 49 -10.25 -5.97 -3.56
CA TYR A 49 -10.19 -5.81 -5.01
C TYR A 49 -11.32 -6.59 -5.68
N ILE A 50 -11.82 -6.05 -6.77
CA ILE A 50 -12.91 -6.64 -7.53
C ILE A 50 -12.43 -6.83 -8.96
N SER A 51 -12.49 -8.07 -9.43
CA SER A 51 -12.10 -8.45 -10.78
C SER A 51 -13.30 -8.91 -11.59
N GLY A 52 -13.43 -8.37 -12.81
CA GLY A 52 -14.39 -8.83 -13.82
C GLY A 52 -13.78 -9.81 -14.83
N VAL A 53 -12.70 -10.52 -14.47
CA VAL A 53 -11.99 -11.45 -15.36
C VAL A 53 -12.92 -12.53 -15.92
N ALA A 54 -13.79 -13.12 -15.10
CA ALA A 54 -14.71 -14.17 -15.54
C ALA A 54 -15.76 -13.64 -16.53
N LEU A 55 -16.29 -12.43 -16.29
CA LEU A 55 -17.22 -11.77 -17.21
C LEU A 55 -16.58 -11.50 -18.58
N ARG A 56 -15.29 -11.16 -18.59
CA ARG A 56 -14.56 -10.95 -19.85
C ARG A 56 -14.32 -12.26 -20.59
N LEU A 57 -13.89 -13.29 -19.87
CA LEU A 57 -13.61 -14.62 -20.43
C LEU A 57 -14.85 -15.30 -21.01
N ALA A 58 -15.99 -15.17 -20.33
CA ALA A 58 -17.25 -15.73 -20.81
C ALA A 58 -17.70 -15.08 -22.12
N LYS A 59 -17.54 -13.75 -22.26
CA LYS A 59 -17.86 -13.04 -23.50
C LYS A 59 -17.01 -13.49 -24.68
N SER A 60 -15.72 -13.78 -24.47
CA SER A 60 -14.84 -14.21 -25.56
C SER A 60 -15.01 -15.68 -25.95
N HIS A 61 -15.56 -16.52 -25.07
CA HIS A 61 -15.53 -17.98 -25.23
C HIS A 61 -16.90 -18.68 -25.15
N ASN A 62 -18.00 -17.91 -25.02
CA ASN A 62 -19.39 -18.41 -24.97
C ASN A 62 -19.60 -19.50 -23.89
N GLN A 63 -18.97 -19.32 -22.73
CA GLN A 63 -19.02 -20.23 -21.58
C GLN A 63 -19.90 -19.66 -20.46
N ILE A 64 -20.32 -20.54 -19.53
CA ILE A 64 -21.10 -20.14 -18.36
C ILE A 64 -20.20 -19.34 -17.41
N ILE A 65 -20.53 -18.05 -17.22
CA ILE A 65 -19.73 -17.09 -16.44
C ILE A 65 -19.42 -17.63 -15.03
N MET A 66 -20.41 -18.24 -14.39
CA MET A 66 -20.30 -18.72 -13.01
C MET A 66 -19.38 -19.93 -12.90
N GLU A 67 -19.30 -20.79 -13.91
CA GLU A 67 -18.37 -21.92 -13.94
C GLU A 67 -16.93 -21.40 -14.05
N ILE A 68 -16.67 -20.45 -14.95
CA ILE A 68 -15.35 -19.80 -15.05
C ILE A 68 -14.99 -19.11 -13.73
N ALA A 69 -15.91 -18.35 -13.14
CA ALA A 69 -15.68 -17.66 -11.87
C ALA A 69 -15.36 -18.64 -10.73
N SER A 70 -16.10 -19.75 -10.63
CA SER A 70 -15.84 -20.81 -9.65
C SER A 70 -14.49 -21.47 -9.88
N GLY A 71 -14.15 -21.72 -11.13
CA GLY A 71 -12.88 -22.32 -11.50
C GLY A 71 -11.68 -21.46 -11.12
N ILE A 72 -11.73 -20.17 -11.46
CA ILE A 72 -10.69 -19.21 -11.10
C ILE A 72 -10.60 -19.07 -9.57
N ALA A 73 -11.74 -18.93 -8.88
CA ALA A 73 -11.75 -18.76 -7.43
C ALA A 73 -11.19 -19.98 -6.68
N SER A 74 -11.53 -21.19 -7.12
CA SER A 74 -11.00 -22.44 -6.56
C SER A 74 -9.49 -22.55 -6.76
N HIS A 75 -8.98 -22.24 -7.96
CA HIS A 75 -7.54 -22.25 -8.21
C HIS A 75 -6.79 -21.21 -7.39
N LEU A 76 -7.30 -19.98 -7.30
CA LEU A 76 -6.70 -18.93 -6.46
C LEU A 76 -6.66 -19.33 -4.99
N SER A 77 -7.75 -19.92 -4.48
CA SER A 77 -7.84 -20.39 -3.10
C SER A 77 -6.90 -21.57 -2.83
N ALA A 78 -6.72 -22.47 -3.81
CA ALA A 78 -5.82 -23.62 -3.68
C ALA A 78 -4.34 -23.24 -3.75
N ILE A 79 -3.98 -22.29 -4.63
CA ILE A 79 -2.60 -21.86 -4.81
C ILE A 79 -2.17 -20.93 -3.67
N ARG A 80 -3.04 -20.01 -3.22
CA ARG A 80 -2.70 -18.95 -2.26
C ARG A 80 -3.85 -18.55 -1.32
N GLY A 81 -4.48 -19.52 -0.67
CA GLY A 81 -5.47 -19.26 0.40
C GLY A 81 -4.90 -18.49 1.60
N ASP A 82 -3.58 -18.42 1.73
CA ASP A 82 -2.83 -17.62 2.71
C ASP A 82 -2.77 -16.12 2.36
N VAL A 83 -2.97 -15.75 1.08
CA VAL A 83 -2.76 -14.38 0.57
C VAL A 83 -4.08 -13.61 0.40
N PHE A 84 -5.11 -14.26 -0.12
CA PHE A 84 -6.41 -13.63 -0.37
C PHE A 84 -7.58 -14.49 0.07
N SER A 85 -8.61 -13.87 0.64
CA SER A 85 -9.94 -14.46 0.71
C SER A 85 -10.67 -14.18 -0.60
N VAL A 86 -11.06 -15.25 -1.30
CA VAL A 86 -11.73 -15.16 -2.61
C VAL A 86 -13.23 -15.39 -2.43
N ARG A 87 -14.05 -14.48 -2.96
CA ARG A 87 -15.51 -14.63 -2.99
C ARG A 87 -16.05 -14.36 -4.38
N ILE A 88 -17.05 -15.13 -4.78
CA ILE A 88 -17.73 -14.94 -6.06
C ILE A 88 -19.04 -14.21 -5.79
N VAL A 89 -19.28 -13.14 -6.56
CA VAL A 89 -20.49 -12.33 -6.45
C VAL A 89 -21.20 -12.31 -7.82
N PRO A 90 -22.50 -12.67 -7.89
CA PRO A 90 -23.25 -12.60 -9.14
C PRO A 90 -23.18 -11.20 -9.78
N PRO A 91 -23.14 -11.09 -11.12
CA PRO A 91 -23.25 -12.16 -12.12
C PRO A 91 -21.92 -12.84 -12.50
N GLY A 92 -20.84 -12.69 -11.73
CA GLY A 92 -19.53 -13.25 -12.07
C GLY A 92 -18.32 -12.40 -11.65
N TRP A 93 -18.50 -11.53 -10.67
CA TRP A 93 -17.41 -10.75 -10.08
C TRP A 93 -16.61 -11.61 -9.11
N ILE A 94 -15.29 -11.47 -9.14
CA ILE A 94 -14.39 -12.13 -8.20
C ILE A 94 -13.88 -11.07 -7.23
N TYR A 95 -14.25 -11.21 -5.97
CA TYR A 95 -13.86 -10.34 -4.86
C TYR A 95 -12.63 -10.97 -4.20
N LEU A 96 -11.58 -10.17 -4.03
CA LEU A 96 -10.29 -10.55 -3.48
C LEU A 96 -9.98 -9.65 -2.30
N GLU A 97 -10.22 -10.14 -1.08
CA GLU A 97 -9.91 -9.44 0.16
C GLU A 97 -8.52 -9.89 0.64
N LEU A 98 -7.64 -8.95 0.95
CA LEU A 98 -6.29 -9.28 1.44
C LEU A 98 -6.35 -9.87 2.85
N THR A 99 -5.53 -10.91 3.09
CA THR A 99 -5.38 -11.46 4.44
C THR A 99 -4.58 -10.52 5.34
N HIS A 100 -4.81 -10.63 6.65
CA HIS A 100 -4.04 -9.88 7.64
C HIS A 100 -2.53 -10.15 7.55
N SER A 101 -2.14 -11.40 7.27
CA SER A 101 -0.73 -11.79 7.12
C SER A 101 -0.06 -11.12 5.91
N LEU A 102 -0.73 -11.09 4.75
CA LEU A 102 -0.21 -10.38 3.59
C LEU A 102 -0.07 -8.89 3.87
N LEU A 103 -1.09 -8.27 4.47
CA LEU A 103 -1.04 -6.84 4.82
C LEU A 103 0.09 -6.54 5.80
N ALA A 104 0.32 -7.38 6.81
CA ALA A 104 1.44 -7.23 7.74
C ALA A 104 2.80 -7.33 7.04
N THR A 105 2.96 -8.30 6.14
CA THR A 105 4.19 -8.48 5.34
C THR A 105 4.44 -7.28 4.42
N TRP A 106 3.37 -6.79 3.80
CA TRP A 106 3.42 -5.63 2.93
C TRP A 106 3.73 -4.34 3.71
N LEU A 107 3.10 -4.11 4.87
CA LEU A 107 3.40 -2.98 5.76
C LEU A 107 4.85 -3.03 6.25
N GLN A 108 5.33 -4.21 6.63
CA GLN A 108 6.74 -4.39 7.00
C GLN A 108 7.67 -4.04 5.83
N SER A 109 7.30 -4.41 4.60
CA SER A 109 8.09 -4.07 3.42
C SER A 109 8.22 -2.55 3.27
N LEU A 110 7.13 -1.78 3.45
CA LEU A 110 7.15 -0.31 3.35
C LEU A 110 8.07 0.36 4.38
N VAL A 111 8.14 -0.22 5.56
CA VAL A 111 8.99 0.29 6.66
C VAL A 111 10.47 -0.05 6.41
N VAL A 112 10.76 -1.23 5.84
CA VAL A 112 12.13 -1.72 5.59
C VAL A 112 12.73 -1.16 4.30
N THR A 113 11.95 -1.03 3.23
CA THR A 113 12.41 -0.45 1.96
C THR A 113 12.49 1.07 2.07
N ASN A 114 13.33 1.53 3.00
CA ASN A 114 13.73 2.92 3.04
C ASN A 114 14.36 3.30 1.69
N VAL A 115 13.78 4.34 1.14
CA VAL A 115 13.82 4.79 -0.24
C VAL A 115 15.26 4.91 -0.75
N ARG A 116 15.79 3.93 -1.50
CA ARG A 116 16.94 4.16 -2.39
C ARG A 116 16.50 5.20 -3.42
N GLY A 117 17.06 6.40 -3.33
CA GLY A 117 16.97 7.40 -4.39
C GLY A 117 17.81 6.90 -5.56
N TYR A 118 17.17 6.43 -6.63
CA TYR A 118 17.81 6.46 -7.93
C TYR A 118 17.50 7.83 -8.51
N GLY A 119 18.57 8.52 -8.92
CA GLY A 119 18.53 9.90 -9.37
C GLY A 119 17.46 10.17 -10.42
N GLU A 120 16.92 11.38 -10.35
CA GLU A 120 16.38 12.19 -11.45
C GLU A 120 15.98 11.42 -12.71
N MET A 121 15.03 10.48 -12.62
CA MET A 121 14.34 10.03 -13.82
C MET A 121 13.22 11.05 -14.07
N GLY A 122 13.49 11.96 -15.01
CA GLY A 122 12.67 13.11 -15.38
C GLY A 122 11.18 12.79 -15.50
N THR A 123 10.47 12.95 -14.40
CA THR A 123 9.01 13.03 -14.39
C THR A 123 8.66 14.50 -14.53
N ARG A 124 7.72 14.80 -15.43
CA ARG A 124 7.20 16.16 -15.63
C ARG A 124 6.84 16.74 -14.26
N LYS A 125 7.60 17.75 -13.81
CA LYS A 125 7.34 18.47 -12.57
C LYS A 125 5.92 19.00 -12.65
N VAL A 126 5.02 18.47 -11.82
CA VAL A 126 3.67 18.99 -11.70
C VAL A 126 3.80 20.31 -10.95
N THR A 127 3.46 21.43 -11.61
CA THR A 127 3.34 22.71 -10.92
C THR A 127 2.20 22.60 -9.93
N ILE A 128 2.52 22.56 -8.64
CA ILE A 128 1.50 22.53 -7.60
C ILE A 128 0.75 23.86 -7.65
N GLN A 129 -0.56 23.78 -7.87
CA GLN A 129 -1.38 24.98 -8.08
C GLN A 129 -1.82 25.60 -6.74
N ASN A 130 -1.75 24.84 -5.64
CA ASN A 130 -2.26 25.26 -4.34
C ASN A 130 -1.21 25.12 -3.23
N SER A 131 -0.69 26.25 -2.77
CA SER A 131 0.30 26.33 -1.68
C SER A 131 -0.21 25.78 -0.35
N SER A 132 -1.51 25.90 -0.04
CA SER A 132 -2.06 25.39 1.22
C SER A 132 -2.09 23.87 1.26
N ARG A 133 -2.35 23.22 0.11
CA ARG A 133 -2.32 21.76 -0.01
C ARG A 133 -0.90 21.22 0.07
N LEU A 134 0.05 21.86 -0.60
CA LEU A 134 1.46 21.51 -0.47
C LEU A 134 1.90 21.58 1.00
N PHE A 135 1.57 22.68 1.67
CA PHE A 135 1.90 22.86 3.08
C PHE A 135 1.31 21.74 3.96
N ALA A 136 0.05 21.37 3.76
CA ALA A 136 -0.58 20.27 4.50
C ALA A 136 0.14 18.93 4.29
N ILE A 137 0.56 18.63 3.06
CA ILE A 137 1.29 17.40 2.73
C ILE A 137 2.68 17.41 3.39
N GLN A 138 3.40 18.53 3.30
CA GLN A 138 4.70 18.68 3.94
C GLN A 138 4.60 18.61 5.46
N TYR A 139 3.57 19.22 6.04
CA TYR A 139 3.29 19.16 7.48
C TYR A 139 3.06 17.72 7.94
N ALA A 140 2.21 16.96 7.23
CA ALA A 140 1.97 15.56 7.55
C ALA A 140 3.28 14.73 7.50
N HIS A 141 4.12 14.95 6.49
CA HIS A 141 5.44 14.31 6.39
C HIS A 141 6.36 14.66 7.57
N ALA A 142 6.56 15.96 7.85
CA ALA A 142 7.40 16.44 8.94
C ALA A 142 6.89 15.93 10.30
N ARG A 143 5.57 15.93 10.49
CA ARG A 143 4.94 15.41 11.71
C ARG A 143 5.22 13.93 11.89
N CYS A 144 5.09 13.12 10.85
CA CYS A 144 5.45 11.69 10.93
C CYS A 144 6.92 11.51 11.34
N TYR A 145 7.82 12.32 10.77
CA TYR A 145 9.24 12.29 11.11
C TYR A 145 9.48 12.61 12.59
N SER A 146 8.90 13.70 13.11
CA SER A 146 9.04 14.07 14.53
C SER A 146 8.49 13.00 15.47
N LEU A 147 7.39 12.34 15.11
CA LEU A 147 6.80 11.26 15.90
C LEU A 147 7.69 10.01 15.92
N ALA A 148 8.26 9.63 14.79
CA ALA A 148 9.22 8.52 14.71
C ALA A 148 10.47 8.81 15.56
N LEU A 149 11.00 10.04 15.50
CA LEU A 149 12.15 10.46 16.29
C LEU A 149 11.84 10.45 17.80
N LEU A 150 10.66 10.93 18.20
CA LEU A 150 10.21 10.87 19.59
C LEU A 150 10.12 9.42 20.07
N ALA A 151 9.54 8.53 19.27
CA ALA A 151 9.42 7.12 19.62
C ALA A 151 10.79 6.45 19.79
N HIS A 152 11.77 6.84 18.98
CA HIS A 152 13.14 6.37 19.13
C HIS A 152 13.80 6.83 20.41
N ARG A 153 13.71 8.14 20.72
CA ARG A 153 14.24 8.71 21.97
C ARG A 153 13.61 8.07 23.21
N GLU A 154 12.35 7.67 23.11
CA GLU A 154 11.64 6.97 24.17
C GLU A 154 11.83 5.43 24.18
N GLY A 155 12.68 4.89 23.30
CA GLY A 155 12.99 3.46 23.23
C GLY A 155 11.84 2.57 22.73
N LEU A 156 10.80 3.14 22.11
CA LEU A 156 9.68 2.38 21.54
C LEU A 156 10.07 1.62 20.26
N ILE A 157 10.97 2.22 19.48
CA ILE A 157 11.52 1.69 18.24
C ILE A 157 13.01 2.02 18.16
N GLN A 158 13.79 1.17 17.51
CA GLN A 158 15.19 1.46 17.24
C GLN A 158 15.35 1.93 15.80
N LEU A 159 15.77 3.18 15.64
CA LEU A 159 16.24 3.73 14.37
C LEU A 159 17.75 3.47 14.30
N ARG A 160 18.29 3.13 13.12
CA ARG A 160 19.74 2.89 12.98
C ARG A 160 20.45 4.25 12.97
N GLU A 161 21.51 4.41 13.77
CA GLU A 161 22.30 5.64 13.76
C GLU A 161 23.03 5.83 12.40
N PRO A 162 23.17 7.06 11.91
CA PRO A 162 23.96 7.34 10.70
C PRO A 162 25.45 7.06 10.95
N MET A 163 26.09 6.32 10.03
CA MET A 163 27.53 6.13 10.04
C MET A 163 28.27 7.47 9.85
N PRO A 164 29.36 7.77 10.58
CA PRO A 164 29.94 9.12 10.66
C PRO A 164 30.66 9.66 9.40
N TYR A 165 30.70 8.93 8.28
CA TYR A 165 31.64 9.23 7.18
C TYR A 165 31.03 9.45 5.79
N ILE A 166 29.76 9.85 5.68
CA ILE A 166 29.17 10.14 4.36
C ILE A 166 28.57 11.55 4.36
N SER A 167 29.25 12.44 3.63
CA SER A 167 28.86 13.74 3.05
C SER A 167 27.46 14.27 3.41
N GLU A 168 27.41 15.56 3.74
CA GLU A 168 26.24 16.41 4.09
C GLU A 168 25.05 16.38 3.10
N ASN A 169 25.15 15.60 2.02
CA ASN A 169 24.12 15.39 1.01
C ASN A 169 23.41 14.02 1.20
N SER A 170 23.88 13.18 2.14
CA SER A 170 23.40 11.83 2.40
C SER A 170 22.17 11.86 3.32
N THR A 171 21.07 12.33 2.76
CA THR A 171 19.79 12.53 3.45
C THR A 171 19.21 11.23 4.03
N LEU A 172 19.50 10.95 5.31
CA LEU A 172 18.80 9.98 6.18
C LEU A 172 18.43 8.67 5.48
N HIS A 173 19.43 7.98 4.92
CA HIS A 173 19.21 6.72 4.19
C HIS A 173 18.95 5.49 5.07
N HIS A 174 18.94 5.60 6.39
CA HIS A 174 18.90 4.42 7.25
C HIS A 174 18.12 4.66 8.54
N LEU A 175 16.81 4.88 8.46
CA LEU A 175 16.01 5.06 9.67
C LEU A 175 15.48 3.78 10.28
N VAL A 176 15.67 2.58 9.72
CA VAL A 176 14.98 1.42 10.28
C VAL A 176 15.82 0.15 10.29
N SER A 177 16.31 -0.20 11.48
CA SER A 177 16.45 -1.59 11.91
C SER A 177 15.38 -1.83 12.97
N THR A 178 14.10 -1.67 12.63
CA THR A 178 13.06 -2.23 13.46
C THR A 178 13.21 -3.73 13.31
N GLU A 179 13.60 -4.40 14.39
CA GLU A 179 13.08 -5.73 14.69
C GLU A 179 11.61 -5.79 14.23
N GLN A 180 11.20 -6.91 13.62
CA GLN A 180 9.90 -7.04 12.95
C GLN A 180 8.79 -6.35 13.76
N ILE A 181 8.17 -5.31 13.19
CA ILE A 181 7.12 -4.58 13.88
C ILE A 181 6.00 -5.60 14.16
N PRO A 182 5.45 -5.65 15.38
CA PRO A 182 4.45 -6.65 15.76
C PRO A 182 3.08 -6.30 15.16
N TRP A 183 2.95 -6.39 13.84
CA TRP A 183 1.72 -6.07 13.11
C TRP A 183 0.56 -6.99 13.47
N LEU A 184 0.85 -8.24 13.80
CA LEU A 184 -0.13 -9.29 14.06
C LEU A 184 -0.27 -9.57 15.56
N ASN A 185 -1.49 -9.88 15.98
CA ASN A 185 -1.80 -10.43 17.30
C ASN A 185 -1.59 -11.95 17.31
N ASP A 186 -1.82 -12.57 18.47
CA ASP A 186 -1.64 -14.01 18.68
C ASP A 186 -2.62 -14.85 17.81
N GLU A 187 -3.73 -14.25 17.36
CA GLU A 187 -4.71 -14.84 16.45
C GLU A 187 -4.36 -14.65 14.95
N GLN A 188 -3.15 -14.16 14.62
CA GLN A 188 -2.74 -13.83 13.24
C GLN A 188 -3.61 -12.77 12.55
N LYS A 189 -4.29 -11.91 13.34
CA LYS A 189 -5.02 -10.74 12.84
C LYS A 189 -4.20 -9.48 13.03
N LEU A 190 -4.42 -8.48 12.18
CA LEU A 190 -3.79 -7.17 12.36
C LEU A 190 -4.20 -6.57 13.70
N ARG A 191 -3.21 -6.09 14.48
CA ARG A 191 -3.45 -5.33 15.73
C ARG A 191 -4.18 -4.01 15.47
N LEU A 192 -4.06 -3.50 14.24
CA LEU A 192 -4.65 -2.27 13.74
C LEU A 192 -6.12 -2.51 13.39
N SER A 193 -7.01 -2.23 14.34
CA SER A 193 -8.45 -2.51 14.26
C SER A 193 -9.33 -1.26 14.20
N HIS A 194 -8.77 -0.07 14.45
CA HIS A 194 -9.52 1.17 14.44
C HIS A 194 -9.85 1.59 12.99
N PRO A 195 -11.05 2.10 12.69
CA PRO A 195 -11.42 2.51 11.32
C PRO A 195 -10.46 3.51 10.68
N ALA A 196 -9.90 4.44 11.48
CA ALA A 196 -8.90 5.39 10.98
C ALA A 196 -7.56 4.73 10.58
N GLU A 197 -7.17 3.63 11.25
CA GLU A 197 -6.00 2.83 10.87
C GLU A 197 -6.26 2.12 9.55
N GLY A 198 -7.42 1.46 9.43
CA GLY A 198 -7.85 0.80 8.20
C GLY A 198 -7.86 1.77 7.01
N ARG A 199 -8.41 2.97 7.21
CA ARG A 199 -8.42 4.02 6.19
C ARG A 199 -7.01 4.43 5.77
N LEU A 200 -6.10 4.65 6.72
CA LEU A 200 -4.72 5.00 6.41
C LEU A 200 -4.02 3.89 5.62
N ILE A 201 -4.19 2.63 6.02
CA ILE A 201 -3.68 1.47 5.28
C ILE A 201 -4.24 1.45 3.86
N ALA A 202 -5.55 1.64 3.71
CA ALA A 202 -6.21 1.65 2.41
C ALA A 202 -5.64 2.76 1.50
N GLU A 203 -5.42 3.97 2.01
CA GLU A 203 -4.80 5.06 1.24
C GLU A 203 -3.34 4.75 0.87
N LEU A 204 -2.55 4.19 1.79
CA LEU A 204 -1.18 3.75 1.49
C LEU A 204 -1.17 2.72 0.35
N VAL A 205 -2.05 1.72 0.41
CA VAL A 205 -2.19 0.72 -0.67
C VAL A 205 -2.53 1.41 -1.99
N GLN A 206 -3.51 2.30 -2.00
CA GLN A 206 -3.94 3.01 -3.21
C GLN A 206 -2.80 3.83 -3.82
N VAL A 207 -2.02 4.52 -2.99
CA VAL A 207 -0.87 5.31 -3.43
C VAL A 207 0.18 4.39 -4.06
N THR A 208 0.54 3.30 -3.40
CA THR A 208 1.55 2.36 -3.93
C THR A 208 1.11 1.69 -5.22
N ASP A 209 -0.19 1.36 -5.36
CA ASP A 209 -0.75 0.85 -6.59
C ASP A 209 -0.69 1.89 -7.71
N ASN A 210 -1.02 3.15 -7.42
CA ASN A 210 -0.93 4.23 -8.41
C ASN A 210 0.51 4.50 -8.86
N LEU A 211 1.49 4.36 -7.96
CA LEU A 211 2.92 4.58 -8.27
C LEU A 211 3.45 3.54 -9.26
N GLU A 212 2.96 2.31 -9.16
CA GLU A 212 3.47 1.13 -9.87
C GLU A 212 2.62 0.73 -11.08
N CYS A 213 1.32 0.98 -10.99
CA CYS A 213 0.31 0.73 -12.01
C CYS A 213 -0.49 2.01 -12.26
N PRO A 214 0.14 3.08 -12.81
CA PRO A 214 -0.59 4.26 -13.23
C PRO A 214 -1.62 3.82 -14.27
N ASP A 215 -2.92 3.89 -13.93
CA ASP A 215 -4.00 3.37 -14.76
C ASP A 215 -3.86 3.78 -16.23
N LEU A 216 -4.10 2.84 -17.15
CA LEU A 216 -4.13 3.07 -18.61
C LEU A 216 -5.19 4.10 -19.08
N CYS A 217 -5.94 4.73 -18.15
CA CYS A 217 -7.13 5.54 -18.45
C CYS A 217 -7.10 6.98 -17.90
N GLY A 218 -5.99 7.45 -17.31
CA GLY A 218 -5.89 8.86 -16.94
C GLY A 218 -4.63 9.24 -16.17
N ALA A 219 -4.21 10.49 -16.30
CA ALA A 219 -3.14 11.05 -15.47
C ALA A 219 -3.60 11.06 -14.00
N VAL A 220 -2.91 10.32 -13.14
CA VAL A 220 -3.15 10.33 -11.69
C VAL A 220 -2.97 11.75 -11.16
N ASN A 221 -3.98 12.28 -10.46
CA ASN A 221 -3.86 13.56 -9.77
C ASN A 221 -3.06 13.36 -8.47
N TRP A 222 -1.73 13.47 -8.56
CA TRP A 222 -0.81 13.27 -7.45
C TRP A 222 -1.02 14.25 -6.30
N GLU A 223 -1.45 15.47 -6.57
CA GLU A 223 -1.74 16.46 -5.53
C GLU A 223 -2.92 15.99 -4.67
N LYS A 224 -4.00 15.53 -5.32
CA LYS A 224 -5.16 14.97 -4.62
C LYS A 224 -4.77 13.70 -3.84
N VAL A 225 -4.05 12.77 -4.46
CA VAL A 225 -3.62 11.52 -3.82
C VAL A 225 -2.75 11.79 -2.59
N ALA A 226 -1.81 12.72 -2.66
CA ALA A 226 -0.98 13.11 -1.53
C ALA A 226 -1.78 13.80 -0.42
N LEU A 227 -2.74 14.65 -0.78
CA LEU A 227 -3.63 15.30 0.17
C LEU A 227 -4.53 14.30 0.89
N ASP A 228 -5.15 13.36 0.16
CA ASP A 228 -6.02 12.32 0.72
C ASP A 228 -5.24 11.43 1.71
N LEU A 229 -3.99 11.07 1.39
CA LEU A 229 -3.10 10.34 2.31
C LEU A 229 -2.77 11.17 3.56
N SER A 230 -2.49 12.47 3.40
CA SER A 230 -2.17 13.38 4.51
C SER A 230 -3.37 13.53 5.46
N GLN A 231 -4.58 13.67 4.92
CA GLN A 231 -5.81 13.74 5.71
C GLN A 231 -6.14 12.42 6.41
N ALA A 232 -5.89 11.28 5.76
CA ALA A 232 -6.03 9.98 6.40
C ALA A 232 -5.05 9.82 7.57
N PHE A 233 -3.82 10.31 7.42
CA PHE A 233 -2.84 10.35 8.50
C PHE A 233 -3.29 11.24 9.66
N GLU A 234 -3.78 12.46 9.39
CA GLU A 234 -4.27 13.36 10.44
C GLU A 234 -5.45 12.75 11.20
N ALA A 235 -6.40 12.13 10.50
CA ALA A 235 -7.53 11.43 11.13
C ALA A 235 -7.04 10.28 12.02
N PHE A 236 -6.07 9.49 11.54
CA PHE A 236 -5.41 8.46 12.33
C PHE A 236 -4.73 9.05 13.56
N TRP A 237 -3.92 10.10 13.41
CA TRP A 237 -3.18 10.73 14.50
C TRP A 237 -4.10 11.30 15.59
N CYS A 238 -5.20 11.94 15.18
CA CYS A 238 -6.18 12.51 16.10
C CYS A 238 -6.97 11.44 16.88
N GLN A 239 -7.26 10.29 16.26
CA GLN A 239 -8.17 9.28 16.82
C GLN A 239 -7.43 8.10 17.47
N CYS A 240 -6.21 7.79 17.04
CA CYS A 240 -5.44 6.63 17.48
C CYS A 240 -4.26 7.05 18.35
N ARG A 241 -4.42 6.95 19.67
CA ARG A 241 -3.35 7.29 20.63
C ARG A 241 -2.18 6.29 20.52
N ILE A 242 -0.97 6.79 20.31
CA ILE A 242 0.25 5.98 20.32
C ILE A 242 0.90 6.00 21.71
N TRP A 243 0.97 7.18 22.32
CA TRP A 243 1.54 7.40 23.66
C TRP A 243 0.49 7.31 24.79
N GLY A 244 0.98 7.45 26.03
CA GLY A 244 0.15 7.43 27.23
C GLY A 244 -0.25 6.02 27.62
N LYS A 245 -1.54 5.80 27.91
CA LYS A 245 -2.06 4.49 28.37
C LYS A 245 -1.75 3.35 27.40
N VAL A 246 -1.78 3.60 26.08
CA VAL A 246 -1.54 2.58 25.06
C VAL A 246 -0.11 2.06 25.12
N LYS A 247 0.88 2.94 25.30
CA LYS A 247 2.29 2.55 25.47
C LYS A 247 2.51 1.62 26.67
N ILE A 248 1.76 1.83 27.75
CA ILE A 248 1.92 1.06 29.00
C ILE A 248 1.14 -0.25 28.95
N SER A 249 -0.12 -0.21 28.46
CA SER A 249 -1.03 -1.35 28.49
C SER A 249 -0.91 -2.27 27.27
N SER A 250 -0.45 -1.75 26.13
CA SER A 250 -0.39 -2.47 24.85
C SER A 250 0.79 -1.96 24.00
N PRO A 251 2.04 -2.21 24.43
CA PRO A 251 3.22 -1.67 23.76
C PRO A 251 3.33 -2.12 22.29
N GLU A 252 2.90 -3.34 21.96
CA GLU A 252 2.94 -3.87 20.59
C GLU A 252 1.98 -3.11 19.66
N LEU A 253 0.82 -2.70 20.18
CA LEU A 253 -0.11 -1.86 19.41
C LEU A 253 0.48 -0.46 19.18
N ALA A 254 1.15 0.10 20.19
CA ALA A 254 1.86 1.38 20.02
C ALA A 254 2.96 1.25 18.96
N GLN A 255 3.73 0.17 18.96
CA GLN A 255 4.75 -0.12 17.94
C GLN A 255 4.15 -0.32 16.55
N ALA A 256 3.05 -1.06 16.41
CA ALA A 256 2.36 -1.23 15.13
C ALA A 256 1.84 0.12 14.57
N ARG A 257 1.30 0.98 15.43
CA ARG A 257 0.89 2.35 15.04
C ARG A 257 2.08 3.20 14.62
N LEU A 258 3.21 3.10 15.31
CA LEU A 258 4.45 3.76 14.90
C LEU A 258 4.97 3.24 13.57
N GLY A 259 4.82 1.95 13.30
CA GLY A 259 5.09 1.38 11.99
C GLY A 259 4.27 2.06 10.89
N LEU A 260 2.97 2.31 11.12
CA LEU A 260 2.15 3.07 10.17
C LEU A 260 2.69 4.49 9.96
N VAL A 261 3.08 5.19 11.03
CA VAL A 261 3.69 6.52 10.94
C VAL A 261 4.93 6.50 10.03
N ILE A 262 5.81 5.51 10.20
CA ILE A 262 7.03 5.37 9.41
C ILE A 262 6.70 5.04 7.95
N ALA A 263 5.77 4.10 7.70
CA ALA A 263 5.33 3.76 6.35
C ALA A 263 4.73 4.97 5.63
N THR A 264 3.90 5.75 6.32
CA THR A 264 3.32 6.99 5.79
C THR A 264 4.37 8.03 5.49
N GLN A 265 5.36 8.23 6.37
CA GLN A 265 6.47 9.16 6.12
C GLN A 265 7.23 8.81 4.84
N SER A 266 7.57 7.53 4.65
CA SER A 266 8.27 7.04 3.46
C SER A 266 7.48 7.29 2.18
N VAL A 267 6.18 6.99 2.19
CA VAL A 267 5.31 7.17 1.03
C VAL A 267 5.08 8.66 0.72
N LEU A 268 4.85 9.50 1.74
CA LEU A 268 4.71 10.95 1.57
C LEU A 268 6.00 11.59 1.03
N LYS A 269 7.18 11.15 1.50
CA LYS A 269 8.48 11.60 0.97
C LYS A 269 8.58 11.29 -0.53
N CYS A 270 8.21 10.07 -0.93
CA CYS A 270 8.20 9.66 -2.34
C CYS A 270 7.23 10.51 -3.17
N LEU A 271 6.03 10.79 -2.66
CA LEU A 271 5.07 11.66 -3.37
C LEU A 271 5.58 13.10 -3.52
N LEU A 272 6.11 13.69 -2.45
CA LEU A 272 6.64 15.05 -2.45
C LEU A 272 7.80 15.20 -3.45
N VAL A 273 8.81 14.34 -3.33
CA VAL A 273 10.04 14.44 -4.11
C VAL A 273 9.83 13.93 -5.53
N ASP A 274 9.31 12.71 -5.69
CA ASP A 274 9.31 12.02 -6.99
C ASP A 274 8.12 12.39 -7.88
N LYS A 275 6.99 12.83 -7.31
CA LYS A 275 5.76 13.12 -8.09
C LYS A 275 5.39 14.60 -8.11
N LEU A 276 5.51 15.29 -6.99
CA LEU A 276 5.16 16.70 -6.86
C LEU A 276 6.34 17.65 -7.11
N GLY A 277 7.58 17.12 -7.16
CA GLY A 277 8.78 17.93 -7.37
C GLY A 277 9.03 18.95 -6.24
N ALA A 278 8.48 18.70 -5.06
CA ALA A 278 8.64 19.50 -3.86
C ALA A 278 9.65 18.86 -2.89
N PHE A 279 10.25 19.66 -2.04
CA PHE A 279 11.09 19.14 -0.97
C PHE A 279 10.22 18.56 0.17
N ALA A 280 10.75 17.55 0.87
CA ALA A 280 10.11 16.95 2.03
C ALA A 280 10.82 17.41 3.31
N PRO A 281 10.30 18.46 4.00
CA PRO A 281 10.93 18.98 5.21
C PRO A 281 10.96 17.95 6.32
N LEU A 282 12.02 17.99 7.13
CA LEU A 282 12.11 17.20 8.36
C LEU A 282 11.32 17.86 9.49
N GLU A 283 11.26 19.19 9.50
CA GLU A 283 10.60 20.00 10.52
C GLU A 283 9.87 21.18 9.83
N LEU A 284 8.71 21.54 10.36
CA LEU A 284 7.85 22.66 9.94
C LEU A 284 7.21 23.33 11.15
#